data_AF-A0A350QD53-F1
#
_entry.id   AF-A0A350QD53-F1
#
_cell.length_a   1.000
_cell.length_b   1.000
_cell.length_c   1.000
_cell.angle_alpha   90.00
_cell.angle_beta   90.00
_cell.angle_gamma   90.00
#
_symmetry.space_group_name_H-M   'P 1'
#
loop_
_entity.id
_entity.type
_entity.pdbx_description
1 polymer ?
#
loop_
_entity_poly.entity_id
_entity_poly.type
_entity_poly.pdbx_seq_one_letter_code
_entity_poly.pdbx_strand_id
1 'polypeptide(L)'
;MWYWVRTLLILTLLVVGGYFLIVKSELVFEKETMNQAARGLSEFYSKIRGNQAGNNQQSDFHITLPDTSGQLSRNLAQRGREVLPAEANWQGLVTDRRFRVGETLKTTLTNYAQREGIALYWTLPRDYVIKQYFQTDTTLLGTVYSIGKAIAPDFAEPVLTYFCPNERAAVITNRLTPYLKQHCQPISNS
;
A
#
# COMPACT_ATOMS: atom_id res chain seq x y z
N MET A 1 -18.33 -74.16 -21.14
CA MET A 1 -17.21 -73.89 -20.20
C MET A 1 -16.15 -72.94 -20.80
N TRP A 2 -16.54 -71.90 -21.56
CA TRP A 2 -15.58 -70.98 -22.23
C TRP A 2 -15.46 -69.64 -21.47
N TYR A 3 -16.54 -69.19 -20.84
CA TYR A 3 -16.61 -67.86 -20.22
C TYR A 3 -15.59 -67.65 -19.09
N TRP A 4 -15.41 -68.67 -18.24
CA TRP A 4 -14.47 -68.63 -17.10
C TRP A 4 -12.99 -68.57 -17.52
N VAL A 5 -12.64 -69.17 -18.66
CA VAL A 5 -11.26 -69.12 -19.19
C VAL A 5 -10.92 -67.72 -19.68
N ARG A 6 -11.88 -67.02 -20.32
CA ARG A 6 -11.69 -65.63 -20.78
C ARG A 6 -11.57 -64.64 -19.62
N THR A 7 -12.36 -64.82 -18.56
CA THR A 7 -12.30 -63.92 -17.39
C THR A 7 -10.99 -64.09 -16.63
N LEU A 8 -10.51 -65.33 -16.45
CA LEU A 8 -9.22 -65.59 -15.82
C LEU A 8 -8.04 -65.02 -16.62
N LEU A 9 -8.11 -65.05 -17.96
CA LEU A 9 -7.08 -64.48 -18.84
C LEU A 9 -7.00 -62.94 -18.77
N ILE A 10 -8.14 -62.27 -18.67
CA ILE A 10 -8.17 -60.79 -18.56
C ILE A 10 -7.65 -60.35 -17.20
N LEU A 11 -7.99 -61.10 -16.15
CA LEU A 11 -7.60 -60.77 -14.78
C LEU A 11 -6.09 -60.96 -14.57
N THR A 12 -5.49 -62.00 -15.15
CA THR A 12 -4.03 -62.17 -15.15
C THR A 12 -3.31 -61.09 -15.94
N LEU A 13 -3.86 -60.64 -17.07
CA LEU A 13 -3.27 -59.58 -17.87
C LEU A 13 -3.27 -58.22 -17.14
N LEU A 14 -4.33 -57.90 -16.40
CA LEU A 14 -4.39 -56.68 -15.57
C LEU A 14 -3.42 -56.73 -14.40
N VAL A 15 -3.25 -57.88 -13.74
CA VAL A 15 -2.28 -58.04 -12.64
C VAL A 15 -0.85 -57.90 -13.14
N VAL A 16 -0.52 -58.49 -14.29
CA VAL A 16 0.82 -58.35 -14.92
C VAL A 16 1.07 -56.91 -15.37
N GLY A 17 0.07 -56.24 -15.95
CA GLY A 17 0.17 -54.82 -16.32
C GLY A 17 0.38 -53.90 -15.12
N GLY A 18 -0.35 -54.13 -14.02
CA GLY A 18 -0.17 -53.40 -12.76
C GLY A 18 1.20 -53.62 -12.14
N TYR A 19 1.69 -54.87 -12.12
CA TYR A 19 3.02 -55.20 -11.63
C TYR A 19 4.13 -54.54 -12.47
N PHE A 20 3.97 -54.50 -13.80
CA PHE A 20 4.93 -53.85 -14.69
C PHE A 20 5.00 -52.32 -14.48
N LEU A 21 3.87 -51.66 -14.21
CA LEU A 21 3.84 -50.23 -13.91
C LEU A 21 4.50 -49.89 -12.57
N ILE A 22 4.36 -50.75 -11.56
CA ILE A 22 4.99 -50.55 -10.24
C ILE A 22 6.51 -50.74 -10.34
N VAL A 23 6.98 -51.79 -11.02
CA VAL A 23 8.42 -52.09 -11.15
C VAL A 23 9.16 -51.07 -12.03
N LYS A 24 8.49 -50.44 -13.02
CA LYS A 24 9.10 -49.38 -13.86
C LYS A 24 8.95 -47.95 -13.32
N SER A 25 8.28 -47.75 -12.19
CA SER A 25 8.07 -46.40 -11.63
C SER A 25 9.36 -45.70 -11.19
N GLU A 26 10.46 -46.44 -11.00
CA GLU A 26 11.78 -45.86 -10.71
C GLU A 26 12.51 -45.27 -11.93
N LEU A 27 12.04 -45.52 -13.17
CA LEU A 27 12.68 -45.02 -14.41
C LEU A 27 12.04 -43.73 -14.96
N VAL A 28 11.07 -43.14 -14.27
CA VAL A 28 10.34 -41.91 -14.71
C VAL A 28 10.67 -40.69 -13.84
N PHE A 29 11.54 -40.83 -12.84
CA PHE A 29 12.18 -39.65 -12.24
C PHE A 29 13.39 -39.29 -13.08
N GLU A 30 13.14 -38.49 -14.13
CA GLU A 30 14.19 -37.70 -14.75
C GLU A 30 14.87 -36.90 -13.64
N LYS A 31 16.09 -37.31 -13.32
CA LYS A 31 16.95 -36.61 -12.37
C LYS A 31 17.29 -35.30 -13.04
N GLU A 32 16.44 -34.29 -12.84
CA GLU A 32 16.68 -32.94 -13.34
C GLU A 32 18.10 -32.56 -12.93
N THR A 33 18.97 -32.49 -13.94
CA THR A 33 20.32 -31.99 -13.76
C THR A 33 20.14 -30.51 -13.47
N MET A 34 20.15 -30.16 -12.19
CA MET A 34 20.12 -28.79 -11.69
C MET A 34 21.19 -27.99 -12.43
N ASN A 35 20.76 -27.26 -13.45
CA ASN A 35 21.62 -26.52 -14.37
C ASN A 35 22.38 -25.46 -13.57
N GLN A 36 23.67 -25.24 -13.84
CA GLN A 36 24.49 -24.29 -13.06
C GLN A 36 23.88 -22.87 -13.07
N ALA A 37 23.16 -22.51 -14.13
CA ALA A 37 22.40 -21.26 -14.22
C ALA A 37 21.24 -21.14 -13.20
N ALA A 38 20.57 -22.24 -12.86
CA ALA A 38 19.48 -22.26 -11.89
C ALA A 38 19.97 -22.12 -10.44
N ARG A 39 21.21 -22.56 -10.15
CA ARG A 39 21.88 -22.28 -8.86
C ARG A 39 22.14 -20.80 -8.69
N GLY A 40 22.69 -20.13 -9.71
CA GLY A 40 22.97 -18.69 -9.65
C GLY A 40 21.70 -17.84 -9.41
N LEU A 41 20.57 -18.22 -10.02
CA LEU A 41 19.29 -17.56 -9.78
C LEU A 41 18.76 -17.81 -8.37
N SER A 42 18.81 -19.07 -7.90
CA SER A 42 18.37 -19.44 -6.55
C SER A 42 19.23 -18.78 -5.47
N GLU A 43 20.53 -18.64 -5.71
CA GLU A 43 21.48 -17.95 -4.85
C GLU A 43 21.29 -16.43 -4.88
N PHE A 44 20.94 -15.85 -6.03
CA PHE A 44 20.55 -14.45 -6.14
C PHE A 44 19.27 -14.15 -5.34
N TYR A 45 18.23 -14.96 -5.48
CA TYR A 45 16.99 -14.81 -4.70
C TYR A 45 17.17 -15.10 -3.21
N SER A 46 18.03 -16.06 -2.83
CA SER A 46 18.34 -16.33 -1.42
C SER A 46 19.14 -15.20 -0.79
N LYS A 47 20.02 -14.53 -1.54
CA LYS A 47 20.77 -13.35 -1.08
C LYS A 47 19.88 -12.11 -0.96
N ILE A 48 18.92 -11.91 -1.87
CA ILE A 48 17.90 -10.85 -1.76
C ILE A 48 17.00 -11.06 -0.54
N ARG A 49 16.54 -12.29 -0.30
CA ARG A 49 15.70 -12.62 0.86
C ARG A 49 16.50 -12.63 2.17
N GLY A 50 17.75 -13.10 2.14
CA GLY A 50 18.66 -13.18 3.29
C GLY A 50 19.17 -11.83 3.77
N ASN A 51 19.30 -10.83 2.89
CA ASN A 51 19.66 -9.46 3.28
C ASN A 51 18.55 -8.71 4.03
N GLN A 52 17.34 -9.26 4.15
CA GLN A 52 16.27 -8.68 4.98
C GLN A 52 16.19 -9.27 6.40
N ALA A 53 16.92 -10.36 6.69
CA ALA A 53 16.81 -11.06 7.98
C ALA A 53 17.90 -10.68 9.01
N GLY A 54 18.80 -9.74 8.68
CA GLY A 54 20.00 -9.49 9.48
C GLY A 54 20.48 -8.05 9.53
N ASN A 55 19.64 -7.07 9.21
CA ASN A 55 19.95 -5.67 9.47
C ASN A 55 18.77 -5.00 10.19
N ASN A 56 18.72 -5.19 11.51
CA ASN A 56 17.92 -4.39 12.46
C ASN A 56 18.49 -2.96 12.57
N GLN A 57 18.75 -2.34 11.42
CA GLN A 57 19.15 -0.95 11.26
C GLN A 57 18.48 -0.36 10.01
N GLN A 58 17.38 -0.95 9.56
CA GLN A 58 16.36 -0.20 8.83
C GLN A 58 15.62 0.62 9.89
N SER A 59 16.26 1.69 10.37
CA SER A 59 15.67 2.60 11.34
C SER A 59 14.31 3.04 10.82
N ASP A 60 13.28 2.59 11.51
CA ASP A 60 11.89 2.79 11.13
C ASP A 60 11.60 4.28 11.27
N PHE A 61 11.74 5.04 10.17
CA PHE A 61 11.71 6.51 10.20
C PHE A 61 10.31 7.10 10.18
N HIS A 62 9.36 6.28 10.60
CA HIS A 62 7.99 6.67 10.78
C HIS A 62 7.68 6.79 12.27
N ILE A 63 6.84 7.75 12.61
CA ILE A 63 6.31 7.93 13.95
C ILE A 63 4.94 7.27 13.96
N THR A 64 4.73 6.29 14.83
CA THR A 64 3.40 5.69 15.01
C THR A 64 2.46 6.71 15.63
N LEU A 65 1.31 6.92 15.00
CA LEU A 65 0.26 7.82 15.46
C LEU A 65 -0.98 7.01 15.85
N PRO A 66 -1.77 7.48 16.84
CA PRO A 66 -3.06 6.88 17.12
C PRO A 66 -3.99 7.04 15.91
N ASP A 67 -4.72 5.97 15.56
CA ASP A 67 -5.75 6.03 14.53
C ASP A 67 -6.91 6.92 15.02
N THR A 68 -7.10 8.04 14.34
CA THR A 68 -8.16 9.03 14.62
C THR A 68 -9.26 9.03 13.57
N SER A 69 -9.22 8.10 12.60
CA SER A 69 -10.18 8.01 11.50
C SER A 69 -11.64 7.86 11.97
N GLY A 70 -11.86 7.17 13.09
CA GLY A 70 -13.19 7.00 13.69
C GLY A 70 -13.83 8.29 14.23
N GLN A 71 -13.02 9.34 14.44
CA GLN A 71 -13.50 10.66 14.91
C GLN A 71 -13.57 11.68 13.77
N LEU A 72 -12.99 11.38 12.60
CA LEU A 72 -12.84 12.31 11.47
C LEU A 72 -14.15 12.98 11.08
N SER A 73 -15.21 12.21 10.85
CA SER A 73 -16.52 12.76 10.45
C SER A 73 -17.10 13.70 11.50
N ARG A 74 -16.95 13.39 12.79
CA ARG A 74 -17.44 14.27 13.87
C ARG A 74 -16.66 15.57 13.93
N ASN A 75 -15.33 15.50 13.82
CA ASN A 75 -14.46 16.66 13.90
C ASN A 75 -14.67 17.60 12.70
N LEU A 76 -14.82 17.04 11.49
CA LEU A 76 -15.18 17.81 10.30
C LEU A 76 -16.54 18.49 10.47
N ALA A 77 -17.58 17.75 10.86
CA ALA A 77 -18.91 18.31 11.09
C ALA A 77 -18.94 19.41 12.15
N GLN A 78 -18.14 19.28 13.20
CA GLN A 78 -17.99 20.33 14.20
C GLN A 78 -17.33 21.57 13.61
N ARG A 79 -16.19 21.40 12.92
CA ARG A 79 -15.47 22.51 12.31
C ARG A 79 -16.31 23.27 11.29
N GLY A 80 -17.10 22.58 10.47
CA GLY A 80 -18.01 23.21 9.50
C GLY A 80 -19.08 24.10 10.11
N ARG A 81 -19.33 23.99 11.43
CA ARG A 81 -20.21 24.91 12.18
C ARG A 81 -19.48 26.14 12.73
N GLU A 82 -18.15 26.09 12.79
CA GLU A 82 -17.29 27.10 13.42
C GLU A 82 -16.59 28.00 12.39
N VAL A 83 -16.52 27.59 11.12
CA VAL A 83 -15.81 28.33 10.06
C VAL A 83 -16.73 28.69 8.91
N LEU A 84 -16.41 29.79 8.24
CA LEU A 84 -17.04 30.14 6.97
C LEU A 84 -16.51 29.22 5.86
N PRO A 85 -17.35 28.70 4.96
CA PRO A 85 -16.91 27.87 3.84
C PRO A 85 -15.83 28.55 2.97
N ALA A 86 -14.91 27.75 2.43
CA ALA A 86 -14.07 28.14 1.32
C ALA A 86 -14.84 28.04 -0.01
N GLU A 87 -14.31 28.69 -1.05
CA GLU A 87 -14.83 28.51 -2.41
C GLU A 87 -14.69 27.05 -2.86
N ALA A 88 -15.66 26.54 -3.61
CA ALA A 88 -15.68 25.14 -4.03
C ALA A 88 -14.50 24.77 -4.96
N ASN A 89 -13.97 25.74 -5.71
CA ASN A 89 -12.82 25.60 -6.60
C ASN A 89 -11.50 26.09 -5.97
N TRP A 90 -11.49 26.32 -4.65
CA TRP A 90 -10.30 26.76 -3.95
C TRP A 90 -9.20 25.69 -3.99
N GLN A 91 -7.96 26.07 -4.34
CA GLN A 91 -6.82 25.16 -4.39
C GLN A 91 -5.64 25.58 -3.51
N GLY A 92 -5.65 26.84 -3.07
CA GLY A 92 -4.52 27.49 -2.41
C GLY A 92 -3.56 28.19 -3.38
N LEU A 93 -2.58 28.86 -2.83
CA LEU A 93 -1.59 29.65 -3.57
C LEU A 93 -0.58 28.74 -4.26
N VAL A 94 -0.21 29.07 -5.50
CA VAL A 94 0.95 28.44 -6.16
C VAL A 94 2.21 29.05 -5.58
N THR A 95 3.00 28.23 -4.88
CA THR A 95 4.22 28.69 -4.22
C THR A 95 5.20 27.54 -3.95
N ASP A 96 6.46 27.90 -3.78
CA ASP A 96 7.56 27.01 -3.41
C ASP A 96 7.42 26.57 -1.94
N ARG A 97 6.92 25.34 -1.73
CA ARG A 97 6.82 24.71 -0.41
C ARG A 97 7.99 23.76 -0.19
N ARG A 98 8.76 24.03 0.86
CA ARG A 98 10.02 23.34 1.17
C ARG A 98 9.84 22.38 2.33
N PHE A 99 10.39 21.18 2.20
CA PHE A 99 10.35 20.14 3.22
C PHE A 99 11.77 19.91 3.72
N ARG A 100 12.03 20.27 4.97
CA ARG A 100 13.39 20.28 5.54
C ARG A 100 13.69 18.96 6.26
N VAL A 101 14.95 18.56 6.21
CA VAL A 101 15.44 17.36 6.90
C VAL A 101 15.18 17.47 8.41
N GLY A 102 14.68 16.40 9.00
CA GLY A 102 14.38 16.31 10.44
C GLY A 102 12.98 16.77 10.85
N GLU A 103 12.26 17.49 9.99
CA GLU A 103 10.83 17.76 10.19
C GLU A 103 9.97 16.55 9.81
N THR A 104 8.69 16.55 10.18
CA THR A 104 7.73 15.52 9.76
C THR A 104 6.77 16.03 8.71
N LEU A 105 6.34 15.13 7.81
CA LEU A 105 5.40 15.48 6.73
C LEU A 105 4.11 16.08 7.28
N LYS A 106 3.52 15.47 8.32
CA LYS A 106 2.32 16.00 8.96
C LYS A 106 2.54 17.41 9.49
N THR A 107 3.60 17.64 10.26
CA THR A 107 3.89 18.94 10.89
C THR A 107 4.08 20.03 9.83
N THR A 108 4.92 19.76 8.83
CA THR A 108 5.23 20.73 7.77
C THR A 108 3.99 21.03 6.92
N LEU A 109 3.19 20.02 6.55
CA LEU A 109 1.92 20.24 5.84
C LEU A 109 0.88 20.99 6.67
N THR A 110 0.76 20.69 7.97
CA THR A 110 -0.13 21.44 8.88
C THR A 110 0.24 22.91 8.88
N ASN A 111 1.53 23.24 8.97
CA ASN A 111 2.00 24.61 8.95
C ASN A 111 1.66 25.32 7.63
N TYR A 112 1.82 24.65 6.49
CA TYR A 112 1.43 25.23 5.19
C TYR A 112 -0.07 25.45 5.09
N ALA A 113 -0.88 24.48 5.51
CA ALA A 113 -2.33 24.61 5.47
C ALA A 113 -2.82 25.77 6.35
N GLN A 114 -2.28 25.90 7.56
CA GLN A 114 -2.65 26.95 8.50
C GLN A 114 -2.35 28.35 7.96
N ARG A 115 -1.22 28.54 7.26
CA ARG A 115 -0.86 29.83 6.63
C ARG A 115 -1.88 30.27 5.57
N GLU A 116 -2.59 29.33 4.97
CA GLU A 116 -3.64 29.59 3.98
C GLU A 116 -5.07 29.50 4.59
N GLY A 117 -5.17 29.43 5.92
CA GLY A 117 -6.44 29.38 6.62
C GLY A 117 -7.20 28.06 6.43
N ILE A 118 -6.47 26.97 6.17
CA ILE A 118 -6.99 25.60 6.01
C ILE A 118 -6.52 24.73 7.18
N ALA A 119 -7.40 23.89 7.72
CA ALA A 119 -6.99 22.86 8.67
C ALA A 119 -6.59 21.57 7.95
N LEU A 120 -5.48 20.96 8.36
CA LEU A 120 -5.09 19.63 7.91
C LEU A 120 -5.59 18.56 8.89
N TYR A 121 -6.37 17.61 8.40
CA TYR A 121 -6.75 16.39 9.12
C TYR A 121 -5.89 15.22 8.62
N TRP A 122 -4.95 14.79 9.46
CA TRP A 122 -4.11 13.62 9.21
C TRP A 122 -4.56 12.48 10.11
N THR A 123 -5.19 11.46 9.53
CA THR A 123 -5.69 10.29 10.29
C THR A 123 -4.94 9.01 9.97
N LEU A 124 -3.86 9.07 9.19
CA LEU A 124 -3.01 7.92 8.93
C LEU A 124 -2.32 7.48 10.23
N PRO A 125 -2.13 6.16 10.44
CA PRO A 125 -1.51 5.61 11.66
C PRO A 125 0.00 5.88 11.74
N ARG A 126 0.58 6.56 10.76
CA ARG A 126 2.01 6.86 10.67
C ARG A 126 2.22 8.27 10.13
N ASP A 127 3.31 8.88 10.56
CA ASP A 127 3.90 10.11 10.00
C ASP A 127 5.37 9.87 9.69
N TYR A 128 5.98 10.64 8.80
CA TYR A 128 7.31 10.36 8.27
C TYR A 128 8.27 11.52 8.52
N VAL A 129 9.48 11.19 8.97
CA VAL A 129 10.57 12.17 9.12
C VAL A 129 11.28 12.36 7.79
N ILE A 130 11.36 13.61 7.34
CA ILE A 130 12.00 13.98 6.07
C ILE A 130 13.51 13.73 6.14
N LYS A 131 14.03 12.95 5.17
CA LYS A 131 15.46 12.57 5.11
C LYS A 131 16.28 13.39 4.15
N GLN A 132 15.66 13.79 3.06
CA GLN A 132 16.29 14.60 2.04
C GLN A 132 15.42 15.82 1.86
N TYR A 133 16.08 16.98 1.76
CA TYR A 133 15.38 18.20 1.42
C TYR A 133 14.70 18.02 0.07
N PHE A 134 13.44 18.42 -0.03
CA PHE A 134 12.74 18.52 -1.29
C PHE A 134 11.80 19.72 -1.27
N GLN A 135 11.32 20.11 -2.44
CA GLN A 135 10.40 21.21 -2.60
C GLN A 135 9.34 20.89 -3.64
N THR A 136 8.19 21.54 -3.51
CA THR A 136 7.07 21.40 -4.44
C THR A 136 6.63 22.78 -4.87
N ASP A 137 6.51 23.00 -6.18
CA ASP A 137 6.02 24.26 -6.76
C ASP A 137 4.61 24.03 -7.35
N THR A 138 3.60 24.11 -6.48
CA THR A 138 2.20 23.81 -6.83
C THR A 138 1.25 24.48 -5.82
N THR A 139 -0.05 24.21 -5.91
CA THR A 139 -1.07 24.68 -4.96
C THR A 139 -0.99 23.94 -3.62
N LEU A 140 -1.71 24.40 -2.59
CA LEU A 140 -1.73 23.67 -1.30
C LEU A 140 -2.32 22.27 -1.50
N LEU A 141 -3.45 22.18 -2.22
CA LEU A 141 -4.09 20.90 -2.49
C LEU A 141 -3.21 20.01 -3.39
N GLY A 142 -2.54 20.59 -4.38
CA GLY A 142 -1.53 19.88 -5.17
C GLY A 142 -0.43 19.27 -4.30
N THR A 143 0.08 20.03 -3.33
CA THR A 143 1.09 19.55 -2.37
C THR A 143 0.54 18.40 -1.52
N VAL A 144 -0.67 18.54 -0.99
CA VAL A 144 -1.35 17.48 -0.20
C VAL A 144 -1.50 16.20 -1.03
N TYR A 145 -1.92 16.32 -2.28
CA TYR A 145 -2.05 15.20 -3.21
C TYR A 145 -0.71 14.54 -3.52
N SER A 146 0.32 15.31 -3.85
CA SER A 146 1.66 14.80 -4.14
C SER A 146 2.23 14.03 -2.94
N ILE A 147 2.10 14.57 -1.73
CA ILE A 147 2.56 13.88 -0.52
C ILE A 147 1.75 12.61 -0.26
N GLY A 148 0.41 12.68 -0.33
CA GLY A 148 -0.45 11.50 -0.15
C GLY A 148 -0.10 10.37 -1.11
N LYS A 149 0.17 10.70 -2.38
CA LYS A 149 0.60 9.74 -3.40
C LYS A 149 2.00 9.19 -3.14
N ALA A 150 2.94 10.02 -2.69
CA ALA A 150 4.31 9.61 -2.42
C ALA A 150 4.40 8.60 -1.27
N ILE A 151 3.57 8.75 -0.23
CA ILE A 151 3.55 7.84 0.92
C ILE A 151 2.59 6.66 0.73
N ALA A 152 1.73 6.67 -0.28
CA ALA A 152 0.72 5.64 -0.51
C ALA A 152 1.27 4.20 -0.55
N PRO A 153 2.44 3.91 -1.15
CA PRO A 153 3.00 2.56 -1.16
C PRO A 153 3.32 1.97 0.23
N ASP A 154 3.45 2.81 1.25
CA ASP A 154 3.82 2.40 2.60
C ASP A 154 2.59 1.97 3.44
N PHE A 155 1.38 2.05 2.88
CA PHE A 155 0.13 1.68 3.54
C PHE A 155 -0.55 0.50 2.84
N ALA A 156 -1.15 -0.39 3.63
CA ALA A 156 -1.91 -1.52 3.10
C ALA A 156 -3.24 -1.06 2.48
N GLU A 157 -3.91 -0.10 3.12
CA GLU A 157 -5.11 0.54 2.58
C GLU A 157 -4.76 1.77 1.72
N PRO A 158 -5.59 2.09 0.72
CA PRO A 158 -5.34 3.24 -0.14
C PRO A 158 -5.34 4.54 0.67
N VAL A 159 -4.28 5.34 0.49
CA VAL A 159 -4.22 6.71 1.02
C VAL A 159 -5.11 7.61 0.15
N LEU A 160 -6.04 8.29 0.81
CA LEU A 160 -7.04 9.15 0.20
C LEU A 160 -6.80 10.60 0.62
N THR A 161 -6.93 11.51 -0.34
CA THR A 161 -6.79 12.95 -0.15
C THR A 161 -8.06 13.68 -0.56
N TYR A 162 -8.63 14.46 0.35
CA TYR A 162 -9.89 15.19 0.14
C TYR A 162 -9.76 16.64 0.56
N PHE A 163 -10.50 17.51 -0.13
CA PHE A 163 -10.75 18.88 0.30
C PHE A 163 -12.22 19.03 0.67
N CYS A 164 -12.48 19.59 1.84
CA CYS A 164 -13.82 19.79 2.40
C CYS A 164 -14.06 21.30 2.49
N PRO A 165 -14.74 21.91 1.49
CA PRO A 165 -14.85 23.37 1.39
C PRO A 165 -15.59 24.00 2.57
N ASN A 166 -16.68 23.38 3.02
CA ASN A 166 -17.51 23.89 4.12
C ASN A 166 -16.72 23.94 5.44
N GLU A 167 -15.79 23.01 5.64
CA GLU A 167 -14.96 22.88 6.82
C GLU A 167 -13.63 23.62 6.69
N ARG A 168 -13.34 24.25 5.54
CA ARG A 168 -12.00 24.79 5.21
C ARG A 168 -10.89 23.81 5.61
N ALA A 169 -11.00 22.58 5.14
CA ALA A 169 -10.17 21.48 5.60
C ALA A 169 -9.61 20.65 4.44
N ALA A 170 -8.33 20.30 4.53
CA ALA A 170 -7.71 19.25 3.73
C ALA A 170 -7.57 17.99 4.59
N VAL A 171 -7.81 16.83 4.00
CA VAL A 171 -7.86 15.54 4.70
C VAL A 171 -6.92 14.55 4.02
N ILE A 172 -6.09 13.88 4.81
CA ILE A 172 -5.30 12.71 4.42
C ILE A 172 -5.69 11.55 5.34
N THR A 173 -6.28 10.51 4.76
CA THR A 173 -6.85 9.37 5.50
C THR A 173 -6.70 8.08 4.70
N ASN A 174 -6.64 6.93 5.36
CA ASN A 174 -6.74 5.61 4.73
C ASN A 174 -8.16 5.01 4.86
N ARG A 175 -9.12 5.78 5.39
CA ARG A 175 -10.52 5.35 5.56
C ARG A 175 -11.49 6.31 4.88
N LEU A 176 -12.29 5.75 3.98
CA LEU A 176 -13.38 6.45 3.32
C LEU A 176 -14.64 6.45 4.20
N THR A 177 -15.16 7.64 4.54
CA THR A 177 -16.38 7.79 5.33
C THR A 177 -17.54 8.32 4.48
N PRO A 178 -18.81 8.09 4.86
CA PRO A 178 -19.95 8.70 4.17
C PRO A 178 -19.89 10.23 4.18
N TYR A 179 -19.37 10.83 5.26
CA TYR A 179 -19.19 12.27 5.38
C TYR A 179 -18.28 12.84 4.28
N LEU A 180 -17.13 12.21 4.06
CA LEU A 180 -16.19 12.61 3.01
C LEU A 180 -16.83 12.52 1.62
N LYS A 181 -17.64 11.49 1.36
CA LYS A 181 -18.33 11.33 0.08
C LYS A 181 -19.39 12.42 -0.18
N GLN A 182 -20.04 12.91 0.87
CA GLN A 182 -21.17 13.83 0.75
C GLN A 182 -20.76 15.31 0.79
N HIS A 183 -19.70 15.63 1.55
CA HIS A 183 -19.34 17.02 1.85
C HIS A 183 -17.98 17.43 1.33
N CYS A 184 -17.18 16.50 0.81
CA CYS A 184 -15.82 16.76 0.36
C CYS A 184 -15.62 16.33 -1.09
N GLN A 185 -14.59 16.91 -1.71
CA GLN A 185 -14.16 16.63 -3.07
C GLN A 185 -12.82 15.90 -3.04
N PRO A 186 -12.64 14.83 -3.80
CA PRO A 186 -11.34 14.18 -3.91
C PRO A 186 -10.34 15.17 -4.55
N ILE A 187 -9.15 15.27 -3.97
CA ILE A 187 -8.09 16.07 -4.57
C ILE A 187 -7.46 15.25 -5.71
N SER A 188 -7.45 15.81 -6.91
CA SER A 188 -6.78 15.25 -8.08
C SER A 188 -5.60 16.12 -8.48
N ASN A 189 -4.71 15.58 -9.32
CA ASN A 189 -3.60 16.33 -9.88
C ASN A 189 -4.15 17.53 -10.67
N SER A 190 -3.79 18.75 -10.25
CA SER A 190 -4.10 20.02 -10.93
C SER A 190 -2.89 20.49 -11.70
#